data_AF-A0A5R1NWU5-F1
#
_entry.id   AF-A0A5R1NWU5-F1
#
_cell.length_a   1.000
_cell.length_b   1.000
_cell.length_c   1.000
_cell.angle_alpha   90.00
_cell.angle_beta   90.00
_cell.angle_gamma   90.00
#
_symmetry.space_group_name_H-M   'P 1'
#
loop_
_entity.id
_entity.type
_entity.pdbx_description
1 polymer ?
#
loop_
_entity_poly.entity_id
_entity_poly.type
_entity_poly.pdbx_seq_one_letter_code
_entity_poly.pdbx_strand_id
1 'polypeptide(L)'
;MKTPRPTRTRRRFWVDPRFIIGLVLVAASIAGVGAIVAGTDRTTAVYTARHTLTVGDQLRAADLVETRVQLGGAADLYLVPSTGLKGGLLVTRTILTGELVARSAVGESSGSDVTSVVVDVPGRLAASIAAGSVVDIWSARATGPSEYAPPTILVGQAVVVRIVEPTGIIAASSGQSVEMLVPKANVGAVLEAIMNGDALAIVPVNTPVVP
;
A
#
# COMPACT_ATOMS: atom_id res chain seq x y z
N MET A 1 18.52 16.70 96.02
CA MET A 1 19.65 15.89 95.48
C MET A 1 19.23 15.45 94.08
N LYS A 2 20.00 15.79 93.04
CA LYS A 2 19.60 15.72 91.62
C LYS A 2 19.60 14.27 91.09
N THR A 3 18.47 13.79 90.58
CA THR A 3 18.39 12.54 89.79
C THR A 3 18.65 12.85 88.30
N PRO A 4 19.46 12.07 87.57
CA PRO A 4 19.93 12.45 86.24
C PRO A 4 18.85 12.25 85.17
N ARG A 5 18.81 13.17 84.21
CA ARG A 5 17.91 13.18 83.04
C ARG A 5 18.44 12.22 81.97
N PRO A 6 17.61 11.37 81.34
CA PRO A 6 18.10 10.44 80.32
C PRO A 6 18.55 11.20 79.07
N THR A 7 19.83 11.05 78.73
CA THR A 7 20.43 11.57 77.51
C THR A 7 19.89 10.75 76.33
N ARG A 8 19.00 11.35 75.54
CA ARG A 8 18.47 10.74 74.32
C ARG A 8 19.57 10.78 73.25
N THR A 9 20.31 9.68 73.12
CA THR A 9 21.29 9.49 72.05
C THR A 9 20.56 9.51 70.70
N ARG A 10 20.66 10.63 69.98
CA ARG A 10 20.31 10.69 68.56
C ARG A 10 21.23 9.71 67.85
N ARG A 11 20.72 8.54 67.44
CA ARG A 11 21.40 7.65 66.50
C ARG A 11 21.67 8.46 65.23
N ARG A 12 22.92 8.92 65.09
CA ARG A 12 23.45 9.45 63.85
C ARG A 12 23.57 8.24 62.95
N PHE A 13 22.59 8.01 62.08
CA PHE A 13 22.70 7.03 61.00
C PHE A 13 23.85 7.50 60.11
N TRP A 14 25.06 7.03 60.40
CA TRP A 14 26.21 7.18 59.52
C TRP A 14 26.05 6.10 58.46
N VAL A 15 25.52 6.49 57.31
CA VAL A 15 25.37 5.61 56.18
C VAL A 15 26.77 5.33 55.66
N ASP A 16 27.23 4.07 55.74
CA ASP A 16 28.53 3.67 55.25
C ASP A 16 28.58 3.89 53.73
N PRO A 17 29.54 4.67 53.19
CA PRO A 17 29.68 4.88 51.75
C PRO A 17 29.71 3.58 50.94
N ARG A 18 30.27 2.49 51.51
CA ARG A 18 30.33 1.16 50.88
C ARG A 18 28.94 0.54 50.72
N PHE A 19 28.07 0.74 51.70
CA PHE A 19 26.68 0.28 51.64
C PHE A 19 25.91 1.04 50.56
N ILE A 20 26.13 2.36 50.43
CA ILE A 20 25.51 3.17 49.37
C ILE A 20 25.96 2.67 47.99
N ILE A 21 27.25 2.42 47.79
CA ILE A 21 27.77 1.90 46.52
C ILE A 21 27.15 0.54 46.17
N GLY A 22 27.08 -0.38 47.14
CA GLY A 22 26.43 -1.68 46.94
C GLY A 22 24.95 -1.54 46.58
N LEU A 23 24.23 -0.66 47.25
CA LEU A 23 22.81 -0.38 46.96
C LEU A 23 22.62 0.21 45.56
N VAL A 24 23.47 1.15 45.14
CA VAL A 24 23.44 1.73 43.79
C VAL A 24 23.71 0.67 42.73
N LEU A 25 24.69 -0.23 42.96
CA LEU A 25 24.98 -1.32 42.03
C LEU A 25 23.80 -2.29 41.89
N VAL A 26 23.13 -2.64 43.00
CA VAL A 26 21.94 -3.48 42.97
C VAL A 26 20.80 -2.79 42.23
N ALA A 27 20.52 -1.51 42.54
CA ALA A 27 19.49 -0.74 41.85
C ALA A 27 19.76 -0.61 40.34
N ALA A 28 21.01 -0.36 39.96
CA ALA A 28 21.43 -0.31 38.55
C ALA A 28 21.29 -1.66 37.85
N SER A 29 21.60 -2.77 38.53
CA SER A 29 21.42 -4.12 38.00
C SER A 29 19.94 -4.44 37.76
N ILE A 30 19.06 -4.14 38.73
CA ILE A 30 17.61 -4.34 38.59
C ILE A 30 17.05 -3.47 37.46
N ALA A 31 17.45 -2.20 37.39
CA ALA A 31 17.03 -1.30 36.32
C ALA A 31 17.53 -1.77 34.94
N GLY A 32 18.77 -2.24 34.86
CA GLY A 32 19.36 -2.78 33.64
C GLY A 32 18.62 -4.01 33.13
N VAL A 33 18.35 -4.98 34.02
CA VAL A 33 17.56 -6.18 33.67
C VAL A 33 16.14 -5.80 33.26
N GLY A 34 15.50 -4.90 34.01
CA GLY A 34 14.15 -4.40 33.67
C GLY A 34 14.10 -3.72 32.30
N ALA A 35 15.12 -2.95 31.93
CA ALA A 35 15.22 -2.31 30.62
C ALA A 35 15.37 -3.33 29.48
N ILE A 36 16.16 -4.39 29.68
CA ILE A 36 16.35 -5.46 28.69
C ILE A 36 15.05 -6.23 28.46
N VAL A 37 14.36 -6.61 29.54
CA VAL A 37 13.08 -7.34 29.45
C VAL A 37 12.01 -6.48 28.79
N ALA A 38 11.88 -5.20 29.20
CA ALA A 38 10.92 -4.27 28.59
C ALA A 38 11.22 -3.95 27.11
N GLY A 39 12.49 -3.98 26.72
CA GLY A 39 12.90 -3.85 25.31
C GLY A 39 12.52 -5.06 24.47
N THR A 40 12.43 -6.23 25.09
CA THR A 40 12.15 -7.51 24.42
C THR A 40 10.64 -7.73 24.28
N ASP A 41 9.83 -7.41 25.27
CA ASP A 41 8.37 -7.72 25.32
C ASP A 41 7.46 -6.84 24.42
N ARG A 42 7.99 -6.28 23.32
CA ARG A 42 7.17 -5.53 22.37
C ARG A 42 6.33 -6.46 21.50
N THR A 43 5.11 -6.72 21.95
CA THR A 43 4.08 -7.36 21.12
C THR A 43 3.26 -6.30 20.38
N THR A 44 2.93 -6.59 19.12
CA THR A 44 2.07 -5.73 18.30
C THR A 44 0.79 -6.49 17.99
N ALA A 45 -0.35 -5.80 18.08
CA ALA A 45 -1.63 -6.34 17.62
C ALA A 45 -1.68 -6.30 16.09
N VAL A 46 -1.86 -7.45 15.47
CA VAL A 46 -2.07 -7.60 14.03
C VAL A 46 -3.31 -8.45 13.77
N TYR A 47 -3.85 -8.40 12.56
CA TYR A 47 -4.96 -9.25 12.17
C TYR A 47 -4.52 -10.64 11.72
N THR A 48 -5.32 -11.62 12.10
CA THR A 48 -5.27 -13.02 11.65
C THR A 48 -6.59 -13.40 11.00
N ALA A 49 -6.56 -14.29 10.00
CA ALA A 49 -7.76 -14.73 9.31
C ALA A 49 -8.57 -15.72 10.16
N ARG A 50 -9.85 -15.45 10.39
CA ARG A 50 -10.77 -16.31 11.16
C ARG A 50 -11.09 -17.61 10.42
N HIS A 51 -11.16 -17.56 9.11
CA HIS A 51 -11.32 -18.68 8.20
C HIS A 51 -10.45 -18.45 6.97
N THR A 52 -10.39 -19.42 6.07
CA THR A 52 -9.64 -19.27 4.82
C THR A 52 -10.30 -18.19 3.97
N LEU A 53 -9.48 -17.25 3.51
CA LEU A 53 -9.86 -16.13 2.64
C LEU A 53 -9.21 -16.36 1.28
N THR A 54 -10.01 -16.32 0.23
CA THR A 54 -9.59 -16.61 -1.15
C THR A 54 -9.46 -15.35 -1.98
N VAL A 55 -8.75 -15.45 -3.10
CA VAL A 55 -8.57 -14.32 -4.03
C VAL A 55 -9.93 -13.80 -4.50
N GLY A 56 -10.13 -12.49 -4.37
CA GLY A 56 -11.38 -11.82 -4.71
C GLY A 56 -12.36 -11.67 -3.54
N ASP A 57 -12.09 -12.26 -2.38
CA ASP A 57 -12.93 -12.06 -1.20
C ASP A 57 -12.83 -10.62 -0.69
N GLN A 58 -13.97 -10.04 -0.35
CA GLN A 58 -14.03 -8.75 0.33
C GLN A 58 -13.71 -8.93 1.81
N LEU A 59 -12.64 -8.28 2.24
CA LEU A 59 -12.15 -8.36 3.62
C LEU A 59 -13.05 -7.55 4.55
N ARG A 60 -13.69 -8.23 5.52
CA ARG A 60 -14.52 -7.60 6.55
C ARG A 60 -13.91 -7.80 7.93
N ALA A 61 -14.30 -6.94 8.87
CA ALA A 61 -13.87 -7.06 10.27
C ALA A 61 -14.31 -8.40 10.90
N ALA A 62 -15.43 -8.97 10.45
CA ALA A 62 -15.93 -10.27 10.92
C ALA A 62 -14.99 -11.42 10.55
N ASP A 63 -14.24 -11.30 9.45
CA ASP A 63 -13.34 -12.33 8.93
C ASP A 63 -11.98 -12.31 9.64
N LEU A 64 -11.77 -11.34 10.53
CA LEU A 64 -10.51 -11.07 11.20
C LEU A 64 -10.58 -11.31 12.71
N VAL A 65 -9.44 -11.66 13.27
CA VAL A 65 -9.19 -11.77 14.72
C VAL A 65 -7.91 -11.00 15.04
N GLU A 66 -7.96 -10.16 16.07
CA GLU A 66 -6.77 -9.49 16.58
C GLU A 66 -5.90 -10.45 17.38
N THR A 67 -4.65 -10.62 16.94
CA THR A 67 -3.67 -11.48 17.60
C THR A 67 -2.44 -10.66 17.96
N ARG A 68 -1.97 -10.78 19.21
CA ARG A 68 -0.73 -10.13 19.64
C ARG A 68 0.45 -11.03 19.34
N VAL A 69 1.37 -10.55 18.52
CA VAL A 69 2.57 -11.26 18.09
C VAL A 69 3.81 -10.40 18.23
N GLN A 70 4.96 -11.02 18.44
CA GLN A 70 6.26 -10.36 18.54
C GLN A 70 6.90 -10.35 17.15
N LEU A 71 6.71 -9.26 16.41
CA LEU A 71 7.20 -9.11 15.03
C LEU A 71 8.42 -8.18 14.92
N GLY A 72 8.82 -7.53 16.00
CA GLY A 72 9.88 -6.52 15.98
C GLY A 72 9.59 -5.44 14.93
N GLY A 73 10.58 -5.17 14.06
CA GLY A 73 10.45 -4.20 12.96
C GLY A 73 9.59 -4.66 11.77
N ALA A 74 9.13 -5.91 11.73
CA ALA A 74 8.30 -6.43 10.64
C ALA A 74 6.80 -6.14 10.80
N ALA A 75 6.39 -5.49 11.90
CA ALA A 75 4.98 -5.21 12.18
C ALA A 75 4.29 -4.42 11.05
N ASP A 76 5.02 -3.53 10.37
CA ASP A 76 4.49 -2.70 9.29
C ASP A 76 4.14 -3.49 8.02
N LEU A 77 4.63 -4.72 7.88
CA LEU A 77 4.29 -5.62 6.77
C LEU A 77 2.91 -6.27 6.93
N TYR A 78 2.31 -6.18 8.12
CA TYR A 78 1.05 -6.80 8.46
C TYR A 78 -0.06 -5.76 8.68
N LEU A 79 -1.30 -6.21 8.54
CA LEU A 79 -2.46 -5.37 8.76
C LEU A 79 -2.67 -5.18 10.27
N VAL A 80 -2.62 -3.93 10.71
CA VAL A 80 -2.78 -3.54 12.13
C VAL A 80 -4.17 -2.96 12.38
N PRO A 81 -4.79 -3.19 13.55
CA PRO A 81 -6.14 -2.70 13.86
C PRO A 81 -6.29 -1.18 13.84
N SER A 82 -5.23 -0.44 14.18
CA SER A 82 -5.24 1.02 14.30
C SER A 82 -5.49 1.76 12.99
N THR A 83 -5.27 1.14 11.83
CA THR A 83 -5.51 1.77 10.53
C THR A 83 -7.00 1.78 10.15
N GLY A 84 -7.81 0.91 10.75
CA GLY A 84 -9.21 0.70 10.37
C GLY A 84 -9.34 0.16 8.93
N LEU A 85 -10.31 -0.74 8.70
CA LEU A 85 -10.66 -1.21 7.35
C LEU A 85 -11.46 -0.09 6.64
N LYS A 86 -10.81 1.04 6.34
CA LYS A 86 -11.49 2.25 5.84
C LYS A 86 -11.77 2.24 4.33
N GLY A 87 -11.46 1.15 3.63
CA GLY A 87 -11.82 0.92 2.24
C GLY A 87 -12.23 -0.54 2.06
N GLY A 88 -13.05 -0.81 1.04
CA GLY A 88 -13.35 -2.18 0.64
C GLY A 88 -12.06 -2.85 0.19
N LEU A 89 -11.39 -3.55 1.09
CA LEU A 89 -10.17 -4.30 0.77
C LEU A 89 -10.59 -5.63 0.15
N LEU A 90 -9.87 -6.05 -0.87
CA LEU A 90 -10.00 -7.35 -1.51
C LEU A 90 -8.75 -8.16 -1.28
N VAL A 91 -8.94 -9.46 -1.11
CA VAL A 91 -7.86 -10.43 -0.97
C VAL A 91 -7.25 -10.68 -2.34
N THR A 92 -5.94 -10.44 -2.49
CA THR A 92 -5.21 -10.59 -3.75
C THR A 92 -4.44 -11.90 -3.85
N ARG A 93 -4.27 -12.62 -2.73
CA ARG A 93 -3.72 -13.97 -2.62
C ARG A 93 -4.45 -14.73 -1.51
N THR A 94 -4.60 -16.05 -1.64
CA THR A 94 -5.25 -16.86 -0.61
C THR A 94 -4.50 -16.77 0.74
N ILE A 95 -5.26 -16.56 1.82
CA ILE A 95 -4.79 -16.52 3.21
C ILE A 95 -5.49 -17.64 3.96
N LEU A 96 -4.73 -18.53 4.60
CA LEU A 96 -5.31 -19.66 5.32
C LEU A 96 -5.84 -19.26 6.69
N THR A 97 -6.75 -20.07 7.22
CA THR A 97 -7.28 -19.90 8.58
C THR A 97 -6.13 -19.84 9.59
N GLY A 98 -6.14 -18.82 10.45
CA GLY A 98 -5.11 -18.60 11.47
C GLY A 98 -3.83 -17.91 10.97
N GLU A 99 -3.70 -17.64 9.67
CA GLU A 99 -2.55 -16.94 9.11
C GLU A 99 -2.63 -15.43 9.42
N LEU A 100 -1.46 -14.82 9.63
CA LEU A 100 -1.34 -13.36 9.76
C LEU A 100 -1.62 -12.68 8.42
N VAL A 101 -2.45 -11.64 8.44
CA VAL A 101 -2.82 -10.92 7.22
C VAL A 101 -1.71 -9.95 6.84
N ALA A 102 -0.91 -10.33 5.85
CA ALA A 102 0.09 -9.45 5.26
C ALA A 102 -0.58 -8.32 4.45
N ARG A 103 -0.01 -7.11 4.48
CA ARG A 103 -0.50 -5.97 3.69
C ARG A 103 -0.46 -6.25 2.19
N SER A 104 0.53 -7.02 1.72
CA SER A 104 0.64 -7.41 0.31
C SER A 104 -0.41 -8.45 -0.13
N ALA A 105 -1.11 -9.07 0.82
CA ALA A 105 -2.17 -10.04 0.55
C ALA A 105 -3.54 -9.37 0.30
N VAL A 106 -3.62 -8.06 0.50
CA VAL A 106 -4.84 -7.27 0.40
C VAL A 106 -4.60 -6.07 -0.50
N GLY A 107 -5.57 -5.72 -1.33
CA GLY A 107 -5.56 -4.55 -2.20
C GLY A 107 -6.86 -3.78 -2.05
N GLU A 108 -6.87 -2.49 -2.40
CA GLU A 108 -8.12 -1.73 -2.44
C GLU A 108 -9.02 -2.23 -3.57
N SER A 109 -10.33 -2.30 -3.35
CA SER A 109 -11.33 -2.70 -4.35
C SER A 109 -11.36 -1.77 -5.57
N SER A 110 -10.88 -0.53 -5.44
CA SER A 110 -10.65 0.37 -6.58
C SER A 110 -9.55 -0.16 -7.52
N GLY A 111 -8.58 -0.92 -6.99
CA GLY A 111 -7.48 -1.52 -7.75
C GLY A 111 -7.84 -2.85 -8.43
N SER A 112 -8.94 -3.52 -8.04
CA SER A 112 -9.38 -4.76 -8.68
C SER A 112 -10.15 -4.57 -9.98
N ASP A 113 -10.69 -3.37 -10.21
CA ASP A 113 -11.63 -3.11 -11.30
C ASP A 113 -10.96 -2.53 -12.54
N VAL A 114 -9.63 -2.34 -12.49
CA VAL A 114 -8.84 -1.87 -13.63
C VAL A 114 -7.81 -2.92 -14.05
N THR A 115 -7.38 -2.87 -15.30
CA THR A 115 -6.37 -3.74 -15.89
C THR A 115 -5.45 -2.91 -16.77
N SER A 116 -4.16 -3.23 -16.75
CA SER A 116 -3.19 -2.58 -17.62
C SER A 116 -3.32 -3.11 -19.04
N VAL A 117 -3.48 -2.21 -20.01
CA VAL A 117 -3.52 -2.52 -21.44
C VAL A 117 -2.58 -1.56 -22.16
N VAL A 118 -1.85 -2.08 -23.15
CA VAL A 118 -1.00 -1.27 -24.03
C VAL A 118 -1.76 -1.02 -25.33
N VAL A 119 -1.83 0.25 -25.73
CA VAL A 119 -2.49 0.68 -26.96
C VAL A 119 -1.49 1.43 -27.82
N ASP A 120 -1.46 1.10 -29.11
CA ASP A 120 -0.71 1.84 -30.11
C ASP A 120 -1.55 2.99 -30.65
N VAL A 121 -1.00 4.20 -30.59
CA VAL A 121 -1.67 5.41 -31.06
C VAL A 121 -0.91 5.94 -32.30
N PRO A 122 -1.60 6.19 -33.41
CA PRO A 122 -1.00 6.78 -34.59
C PRO A 122 -0.60 8.23 -34.30
N GLY A 123 0.62 8.60 -34.70
CA GLY A 123 1.13 9.96 -34.57
C GLY A 123 1.68 10.28 -33.18
N ARG A 124 1.56 11.55 -32.77
CA ARG A 124 2.10 12.07 -31.50
C ARG A 124 0.97 12.33 -30.51
N LEU A 125 1.18 11.95 -29.26
CA LEU A 125 0.31 12.35 -28.17
C LEU A 125 0.38 13.87 -27.93
N ALA A 126 -0.72 14.41 -27.40
CA ALA A 126 -0.74 15.80 -26.93
C ALA A 126 0.33 15.98 -25.83
N ALA A 127 1.05 17.11 -25.88
CA ALA A 127 2.15 17.39 -24.95
C ALA A 127 1.71 17.49 -23.48
N SER A 128 0.42 17.70 -23.22
CA SER A 128 -0.16 17.68 -21.88
C SER A 128 -0.34 16.29 -21.29
N ILE A 129 -0.23 15.22 -22.09
CA ILE A 129 -0.41 13.85 -21.64
C ILE A 129 0.94 13.31 -21.13
N ALA A 130 0.96 12.99 -19.85
CA ALA A 130 2.08 12.34 -19.16
C ALA A 130 1.59 11.16 -18.31
N ALA A 131 2.52 10.39 -17.74
CA ALA A 131 2.18 9.39 -16.73
C ALA A 131 1.33 10.01 -15.60
N GLY A 132 0.27 9.33 -15.19
CA GLY A 132 -0.75 9.81 -14.26
C GLY A 132 -1.86 10.64 -14.87
N SER A 133 -1.82 10.96 -16.16
CA SER A 133 -2.89 11.73 -16.83
C SER A 133 -4.16 10.91 -16.98
N VAL A 134 -5.30 11.58 -16.80
CA VAL A 134 -6.62 11.02 -17.06
C VAL A 134 -7.05 11.37 -18.48
N VAL A 135 -7.37 10.35 -19.26
CA VAL A 135 -7.64 10.45 -20.70
C VAL A 135 -8.86 9.63 -21.08
N ASP A 136 -9.51 10.00 -22.18
CA ASP A 136 -10.50 9.19 -22.85
C ASP A 136 -9.83 8.47 -24.03
N ILE A 137 -10.10 7.18 -24.16
CA ILE A 137 -9.71 6.37 -25.31
C ILE A 137 -10.86 6.40 -26.30
N TRP A 138 -10.56 6.84 -27.52
CA TRP A 138 -11.48 6.88 -28.63
C TRP A 138 -11.10 5.82 -29.66
N SER A 139 -12.09 5.20 -30.30
CA SER A 139 -11.89 4.31 -31.44
C SER A 139 -12.74 4.72 -32.63
N ALA A 140 -12.13 4.64 -33.81
CA ALA A 140 -12.80 4.76 -35.09
C ALA A 140 -12.73 3.40 -35.79
N ARG A 141 -13.89 2.76 -35.96
CA ARG A 141 -13.97 1.42 -36.54
C ARG A 141 -13.46 1.42 -37.98
N ALA A 142 -12.58 0.49 -38.32
CA ALA A 142 -12.15 0.32 -39.70
C ALA A 142 -13.31 -0.19 -40.59
N THR A 143 -13.62 0.53 -41.66
CA THR A 143 -14.66 0.16 -42.64
C THR A 143 -14.07 -0.25 -43.99
N GLY A 144 -12.79 0.05 -44.23
CA GLY A 144 -12.04 -0.28 -45.43
C GLY A 144 -10.57 0.13 -45.31
N PRO A 145 -9.74 -0.07 -46.34
CA PRO A 145 -8.34 0.36 -46.33
C PRO A 145 -8.25 1.88 -46.12
N SER A 146 -7.71 2.31 -44.97
CA SER A 146 -7.62 3.71 -44.57
C SER A 146 -8.97 4.44 -44.50
N GLU A 147 -10.06 3.71 -44.32
CA GLU A 147 -11.41 4.26 -44.17
C GLU A 147 -11.95 3.88 -42.79
N TYR A 148 -12.43 4.87 -42.05
CA TYR A 148 -12.87 4.69 -40.68
C TYR A 148 -14.24 5.36 -40.46
N ALA A 149 -15.07 4.71 -39.66
CA ALA A 149 -16.31 5.29 -39.16
C ALA A 149 -16.01 6.47 -38.22
N PRO A 150 -16.99 7.36 -37.96
CA PRO A 150 -16.83 8.42 -36.96
C PRO A 150 -16.35 7.86 -35.60
N PRO A 151 -15.34 8.48 -34.98
CA PRO A 151 -14.79 7.99 -33.73
C PRO A 151 -15.80 8.09 -32.59
N THR A 152 -15.77 7.11 -31.69
CA THR A 152 -16.60 7.07 -30.47
C THR A 152 -15.73 6.80 -29.24
N ILE A 153 -16.22 7.16 -28.06
CA ILE A 153 -15.52 6.86 -26.80
C ILE A 153 -15.56 5.35 -26.57
N LEU A 154 -14.38 4.73 -26.52
CA LEU A 154 -14.20 3.32 -26.21
C LEU A 154 -14.04 3.12 -24.69
N VAL A 155 -13.28 3.99 -24.04
CA VAL A 155 -13.07 3.99 -22.59
C VAL A 155 -13.02 5.43 -22.09
N GLY A 156 -13.90 5.76 -21.15
CA GLY A 156 -13.81 7.04 -20.44
C GLY A 156 -12.88 6.94 -19.22
N GLN A 157 -12.18 8.03 -18.91
CA GLN A 157 -11.41 8.18 -17.67
C GLN A 157 -10.32 7.10 -17.46
N ALA A 158 -9.65 6.66 -18.54
CA ALA A 158 -8.47 5.81 -18.44
C ALA A 158 -7.29 6.60 -17.84
N VAL A 159 -6.38 5.89 -17.14
CA VAL A 159 -5.19 6.51 -16.52
C VAL A 159 -3.93 6.06 -17.23
N VAL A 160 -3.10 7.00 -17.68
CA VAL A 160 -1.81 6.69 -18.29
C VAL A 160 -0.83 6.19 -17.23
N VAL A 161 -0.35 4.96 -17.37
CA VAL A 161 0.72 4.40 -16.52
C VAL A 161 2.07 4.92 -16.96
N ARG A 162 2.36 4.77 -18.26
CA ARG A 162 3.59 5.26 -18.89
C ARG A 162 3.41 5.36 -20.40
N ILE A 163 4.21 6.22 -21.02
CA ILE A 163 4.37 6.28 -22.46
C ILE A 163 5.59 5.42 -22.80
N VAL A 164 5.40 4.44 -23.68
CA VAL A 164 6.46 3.56 -24.13
C VAL A 164 7.07 4.17 -25.39
N GLU A 165 8.31 4.60 -25.28
CA GLU A 165 9.04 5.10 -26.44
C GLU A 165 9.41 3.94 -27.37
N PRO A 166 9.13 4.04 -28.67
CA PRO A 166 9.51 3.01 -29.62
C PRO A 166 11.04 2.84 -29.64
N THR A 167 11.53 1.64 -29.35
CA THR A 167 12.95 1.31 -29.48
C THR A 167 13.29 1.02 -30.95
N GLY A 168 13.88 2.00 -31.64
CA GLY A 168 14.44 1.84 -32.99
C GLY A 168 13.91 2.86 -34.01
N ILE A 169 14.73 3.19 -35.01
CA ILE A 169 14.48 4.24 -36.01
C ILE A 169 13.22 3.95 -36.86
N ILE A 170 12.91 2.67 -37.11
CA ILE A 170 11.73 2.24 -37.88
C ILE A 170 10.44 2.32 -37.05
N ALA A 171 10.53 2.12 -35.73
CA ALA A 171 9.38 2.14 -34.84
C ALA A 171 9.00 3.59 -34.45
N ALA A 172 9.99 4.50 -34.41
CA ALA A 172 9.79 5.93 -34.10
C ALA A 172 8.87 6.66 -35.09
N SER A 173 8.70 6.15 -36.32
CA SER A 173 7.79 6.71 -37.33
C SER A 173 6.39 6.08 -37.32
N SER A 174 6.16 5.02 -36.54
CA SER A 174 4.94 4.19 -36.60
C SER A 174 3.87 4.54 -35.56
N GLY A 175 4.19 5.38 -34.57
CA GLY A 175 3.28 5.77 -33.50
C GLY A 175 3.94 5.71 -32.12
N GLN A 176 3.14 5.91 -31.07
CA GLN A 176 3.58 5.74 -29.68
C GLN A 176 2.71 4.68 -29.02
N SER A 177 3.33 3.78 -28.27
CA SER A 177 2.59 2.82 -27.44
C SER A 177 2.39 3.41 -26.05
N VAL A 178 1.19 3.31 -25.52
CA VAL A 178 0.83 3.87 -24.21
C VAL A 178 0.26 2.78 -23.34
N GLU A 179 0.85 2.58 -22.17
CA GLU A 179 0.32 1.68 -21.14
C GLU A 179 -0.69 2.45 -20.30
N MET A 180 -1.90 1.91 -20.18
CA MET A 180 -3.01 2.56 -19.50
C MET A 180 -3.78 1.59 -18.62
N LEU A 181 -4.31 2.11 -17.51
CA LEU A 181 -5.28 1.43 -16.68
C LEU A 181 -6.68 1.65 -17.27
N VAL A 182 -7.34 0.55 -17.58
CA VAL A 182 -8.69 0.52 -18.18
C VAL A 182 -9.60 -0.31 -17.29
N PRO A 183 -10.87 0.10 -17.05
CA PRO A 183 -11.84 -0.73 -16.35
C PRO A 183 -11.97 -2.13 -16.97
N LYS A 184 -11.97 -3.19 -16.15
CA LYS A 184 -12.04 -4.59 -16.59
C LYS A 184 -13.22 -4.87 -17.52
N ALA A 185 -14.36 -4.21 -17.28
CA ALA A 185 -15.55 -4.31 -18.12
C ALA A 185 -15.31 -3.86 -19.57
N ASN A 186 -14.34 -2.96 -19.80
CA ASN A 186 -14.02 -2.40 -21.11
C ASN A 186 -12.87 -3.11 -21.81
N VAL A 187 -12.12 -4.00 -21.13
CA VAL A 187 -10.94 -4.68 -21.70
C VAL A 187 -11.31 -5.46 -22.97
N GLY A 188 -12.47 -6.13 -22.97
CA GLY A 188 -12.94 -6.86 -24.16
C GLY A 188 -13.10 -5.95 -25.38
N ALA A 189 -13.71 -4.78 -25.19
CA ALA A 189 -13.90 -3.79 -26.26
C ALA A 189 -12.58 -3.19 -26.74
N VAL A 190 -11.62 -2.97 -25.84
CA VAL A 190 -10.27 -2.51 -26.22
C VAL A 190 -9.52 -3.56 -27.04
N LEU A 191 -9.56 -4.82 -26.63
CA LEU A 191 -8.93 -5.90 -27.38
C LEU A 191 -9.61 -6.12 -28.74
N GLU A 192 -10.94 -6.01 -28.80
CA GLU A 192 -11.69 -6.07 -30.06
C GLU A 192 -11.25 -4.97 -31.03
N ALA A 193 -11.16 -3.72 -30.57
CA ALA A 193 -10.70 -2.60 -31.38
C ALA A 193 -9.28 -2.81 -31.91
N ILE A 194 -8.36 -3.29 -31.06
CA ILE A 194 -6.98 -3.63 -31.47
C ILE A 194 -6.97 -4.75 -32.51
N MET A 195 -7.71 -5.84 -32.28
CA MET A 195 -7.73 -6.99 -33.18
C MET A 195 -8.36 -6.68 -34.54
N ASN A 196 -9.34 -5.77 -34.58
CA ASN A 196 -9.99 -5.33 -35.81
C ASN A 196 -9.20 -4.24 -36.56
N GLY A 197 -8.10 -3.73 -35.99
CA GLY A 197 -7.31 -2.67 -36.59
C GLY A 197 -8.02 -1.32 -36.60
N ASP A 198 -8.87 -1.05 -35.61
CA ASP A 198 -9.53 0.24 -35.45
C ASP A 198 -8.48 1.34 -35.20
N ALA A 199 -8.74 2.54 -35.70
CA ALA A 199 -7.87 3.68 -35.39
C ALA A 199 -8.16 4.18 -33.98
N LEU A 200 -7.16 4.11 -33.10
CA LEU A 200 -7.27 4.51 -31.71
C LEU A 200 -6.72 5.92 -31.51
N ALA A 201 -7.35 6.71 -30.65
CA ALA A 201 -6.89 8.05 -30.28
C ALA A 201 -7.03 8.25 -28.77
N ILE A 202 -6.12 9.04 -28.21
CA ILE A 202 -6.13 9.39 -26.79
C ILE A 202 -6.40 10.89 -26.67
N VAL A 203 -7.45 11.24 -25.93
CA VAL A 203 -7.88 12.63 -25.74
C VAL A 203 -7.81 12.97 -24.25
N PRO A 204 -7.13 14.04 -23.83
CA PRO A 204 -7.07 14.42 -22.42
C PRO A 204 -8.44 14.92 -21.92
N VAL A 205 -8.90 14.42 -20.77
CA VAL A 205 -10.20 14.86 -20.19
C VAL A 205 -10.05 16.08 -19.30
N ASN A 206 -8.88 16.24 -18.68
CA ASN A 206 -8.52 17.39 -17.86
C ASN A 206 -7.21 17.98 -18.38
N THR A 207 -7.23 19.25 -18.78
CA THR A 207 -6.00 20.01 -19.01
C THR A 207 -5.47 20.49 -17.65
N PRO A 208 -4.24 20.12 -17.24
CA PRO A 208 -3.63 20.71 -16.05
C PRO A 208 -3.53 22.24 -16.23
N VAL A 209 -3.81 23.01 -15.17
CA VAL A 209 -3.43 24.43 -15.12
C VAL A 209 -1.91 24.45 -14.97
N VAL A 210 -1.21 24.71 -16.07
CA VAL A 210 0.26 24.89 -16.05
C VAL A 210 0.56 26.25 -15.38
N PRO A 211 1.47 26.31 -14.38
CA PRO A 211 1.92 27.57 -13.81
C PRO A 211 2.76 28.42 -14.78
#